data_AF-A0A9W6KHM4-F1
#
_entry.id   AF-A0A9W6KHM4-F1
#
_cell.length_a   1.000
_cell.length_b   1.000
_cell.length_c   1.000
_cell.angle_alpha   90.00
_cell.angle_beta   90.00
_cell.angle_gamma   90.00
#
_symmetry.space_group_name_H-M   'P 1'
#
loop_
_entity.id
_entity.type
_entity.pdbx_description
1 polymer ?
#
loop_
_entity_poly.entity_id
_entity_poly.type
_entity_poly.pdbx_seq_one_letter_code
_entity_poly.pdbx_strand_id
1 'polypeptide(L)'
;MTPIIGPGTADAAVEGVYVLASSAWTKKSRYRAGEPHTVFTGVLLDILRHGSPEHPGPLPMATLFELAGAEMRRIGASPPQALGSNSAGSMPLVRNSSAPSAAPAAATAWVAGEMRAYVRHELSKTVREELAQLWAGVEREAMRGYLSDAARKALWRAVADLPPLTPTELGACWKWAVARLDPPPPGDRFTDYSALLRST
;
A
#
# COMPACT_ATOMS: atom_id res chain seq x y z
N MET A 1 14.71 31.79 -0.65
CA MET A 1 13.64 30.94 -0.08
C MET A 1 12.73 30.55 -1.23
N THR A 2 12.94 29.36 -1.79
CA THR A 2 12.21 28.86 -2.97
C THR A 2 11.27 27.77 -2.47
N PRO A 3 9.95 27.81 -2.74
CA PRO A 3 9.07 26.75 -2.29
C PRO A 3 9.30 25.52 -3.15
N ILE A 4 9.43 24.36 -2.50
CA ILE A 4 9.42 23.05 -3.13
C ILE A 4 7.96 22.75 -3.47
N ILE A 5 7.58 22.95 -4.73
CA ILE A 5 6.34 22.38 -5.28
C ILE A 5 6.69 20.97 -5.71
N GLY A 6 6.38 19.98 -4.87
CA GLY A 6 6.26 18.59 -5.32
C GLY A 6 5.10 18.50 -6.33
N PRO A 7 5.05 17.46 -7.19
CA PRO A 7 3.93 17.27 -8.10
C PRO A 7 2.67 16.90 -7.31
N GLY A 8 2.03 17.91 -6.70
CA GLY A 8 0.65 17.83 -6.28
C GLY A 8 -0.17 17.68 -7.54
N THR A 9 -0.81 16.53 -7.69
CA THR A 9 -1.95 16.37 -8.59
C THR A 9 -2.85 17.57 -8.40
N ALA A 10 -3.21 18.26 -9.49
CA ALA A 10 -4.19 19.32 -9.45
C ALA A 10 -5.53 18.73 -9.00
N ASP A 11 -5.74 18.63 -7.68
CA ASP A 11 -7.06 18.47 -7.10
C ASP A 11 -7.77 19.80 -7.34
N ALA A 12 -8.45 19.90 -8.49
CA ALA A 12 -9.49 20.88 -8.64
C ALA A 12 -10.48 20.61 -7.51
N ALA A 13 -10.52 21.50 -6.51
CA ALA A 13 -11.43 21.39 -5.39
C ALA A 13 -12.87 21.34 -5.95
N VAL A 14 -13.48 20.16 -5.88
CA VAL A 14 -14.89 19.99 -6.24
C VAL A 14 -15.71 20.58 -5.10
N GLU A 15 -16.58 21.52 -5.43
CA GLU A 15 -17.47 22.18 -4.47
C GLU A 15 -18.92 22.05 -4.95
N GLY A 16 -19.87 21.98 -4.02
CA GLY A 16 -21.30 22.02 -4.30
C GLY A 16 -22.07 20.76 -3.92
N VAL A 17 -23.32 20.69 -4.36
CA VAL A 17 -24.25 19.58 -4.12
C VAL A 17 -24.79 19.12 -5.47
N TYR A 18 -24.88 17.79 -5.65
CA TYR A 18 -25.51 17.20 -6.82
C TYR A 18 -26.62 16.24 -6.39
N VAL A 19 -27.84 16.50 -6.86
CA VAL A 19 -29.02 15.69 -6.61
C VAL A 19 -29.46 15.04 -7.91
N LEU A 20 -29.66 13.72 -7.87
CA LEU A 20 -30.20 12.93 -8.97
C LEU A 20 -31.55 12.36 -8.52
N ALA A 21 -32.61 12.63 -9.27
CA ALA A 21 -33.96 12.15 -9.00
C ALA A 21 -34.45 11.21 -10.11
N SER A 22 -35.15 10.15 -9.73
CA SER A 22 -35.62 9.08 -10.60
C SER A 22 -36.66 9.51 -11.65
N SER A 23 -37.40 10.58 -11.37
CA SER A 23 -38.40 11.16 -12.28
C SER A 23 -38.71 12.60 -11.91
N ALA A 24 -39.31 13.34 -12.85
CA ALA A 24 -39.85 14.67 -12.57
C ALA A 24 -40.91 14.63 -11.46
N TRP A 25 -41.09 15.74 -10.75
CA TRP A 25 -42.05 15.85 -9.64
C TRP A 25 -43.50 15.52 -10.06
N THR A 26 -43.83 15.72 -11.34
CA THR A 26 -45.14 15.42 -11.94
C THR A 26 -45.32 13.95 -12.34
N LYS A 27 -44.30 13.09 -12.16
CA LYS A 27 -44.31 11.71 -12.64
C LYS A 27 -43.88 10.73 -11.55
N LYS A 28 -44.61 9.62 -11.43
CA LYS A 28 -44.21 8.51 -10.55
C LYS A 28 -43.04 7.75 -11.14
N SER A 29 -42.11 7.37 -10.27
CA SER A 29 -41.04 6.44 -10.62
C SER A 29 -41.62 5.04 -10.86
N ARG A 30 -41.11 4.35 -11.87
CA ARG A 30 -41.64 3.06 -12.32
C ARG A 30 -40.96 1.92 -11.57
N TYR A 31 -41.76 0.94 -11.17
CA TYR A 31 -41.33 -0.36 -10.68
C TYR A 31 -41.85 -1.44 -11.62
N ARG A 32 -41.09 -2.52 -11.82
CA ARG A 32 -41.52 -3.71 -12.57
C ARG A 32 -41.65 -4.88 -11.61
N ALA A 33 -42.76 -5.61 -11.70
CA ALA A 33 -43.02 -6.73 -10.82
C ALA A 33 -41.91 -7.79 -10.95
N GLY A 34 -41.36 -8.21 -9.81
CA GLY A 34 -40.28 -9.20 -9.74
C GLY A 34 -38.86 -8.61 -9.80
N GLU A 35 -38.70 -7.31 -10.06
CA GLU A 35 -37.39 -6.66 -9.95
C GLU A 35 -37.08 -6.28 -8.48
N PRO A 36 -35.82 -6.33 -8.04
CA PRO A 36 -35.45 -5.99 -6.65
C PRO A 36 -35.46 -4.49 -6.36
N HIS A 37 -35.45 -3.66 -7.40
CA HIS A 37 -35.33 -2.20 -7.29
C HIS A 37 -36.30 -1.50 -8.22
N THR A 38 -36.53 -0.20 -8.01
CA THR A 38 -37.20 0.63 -9.02
C THR A 38 -36.38 0.63 -10.31
N VAL A 39 -37.03 0.84 -11.46
CA VAL A 39 -36.38 0.77 -12.77
C VAL A 39 -35.17 1.70 -12.84
N PHE A 40 -35.32 2.92 -12.32
CA PHE A 40 -34.22 3.89 -12.26
C PHE A 40 -33.05 3.41 -11.39
N THR A 41 -33.34 2.90 -10.19
CA THR A 41 -32.29 2.38 -9.30
C THR A 41 -31.57 1.18 -9.91
N GLY A 42 -32.30 0.28 -10.59
CA GLY A 42 -31.71 -0.83 -11.33
C GLY A 42 -30.74 -0.34 -12.40
N VAL A 43 -31.20 0.57 -13.27
CA VAL A 43 -30.36 1.20 -14.32
C VAL A 43 -29.12 1.86 -13.73
N LEU A 44 -29.26 2.63 -12.66
CA LEU A 44 -28.12 3.30 -12.03
C LEU A 44 -27.13 2.29 -11.46
N LEU A 45 -27.59 1.23 -10.79
CA LEU A 45 -26.72 0.19 -10.25
C LEU A 45 -25.97 -0.57 -11.34
N ASP A 46 -26.62 -0.85 -12.48
CA ASP A 46 -25.97 -1.51 -13.61
C ASP A 46 -24.84 -0.65 -14.19
N ILE A 47 -25.08 0.67 -14.36
CA ILE A 47 -24.05 1.62 -14.80
C ILE A 47 -22.90 1.69 -13.78
N LEU A 48 -23.19 1.72 -12.48
CA LEU A 48 -22.16 1.79 -11.45
C LEU A 48 -21.30 0.51 -11.38
N ARG A 49 -21.88 -0.66 -11.69
CA ARG A 49 -21.18 -1.96 -11.65
C ARG A 49 -20.38 -2.23 -12.92
N HIS A 50 -21.00 -2.00 -14.07
CA HIS A 50 -20.45 -2.39 -15.36
C HIS A 50 -19.78 -1.23 -16.10
N GLY A 51 -20.05 0.01 -15.69
CA GLY A 51 -19.48 1.18 -16.31
C GLY A 51 -20.06 1.45 -17.70
N SER A 52 -19.34 2.24 -18.50
CA SER A 52 -19.69 2.51 -19.91
C SER A 52 -18.47 2.31 -20.82
N PRO A 53 -18.54 1.48 -21.86
CA PRO A 53 -17.44 1.31 -22.81
C PRO A 53 -17.13 2.58 -23.62
N GLU A 54 -18.09 3.51 -23.71
CA GLU A 54 -17.93 4.77 -24.43
C GLU A 54 -17.17 5.84 -23.62
N HIS A 55 -16.84 5.57 -22.36
CA HIS A 55 -16.16 6.52 -21.48
C HIS A 55 -14.77 6.00 -21.05
N PRO A 56 -13.66 6.67 -21.35
CA PRO A 56 -12.32 6.10 -21.10
C PRO A 56 -11.79 6.28 -19.66
N GLY A 57 -12.51 6.98 -18.78
CA GLY A 57 -12.06 7.29 -17.42
C GLY A 57 -13.14 7.12 -16.34
N PRO A 58 -12.85 7.47 -15.06
CA PRO A 58 -13.83 7.48 -13.97
C PRO A 58 -15.10 8.23 -14.37
N LEU A 59 -16.25 7.83 -13.82
CA LEU A 59 -17.56 8.37 -14.22
C LEU A 59 -17.98 9.53 -13.30
N PRO A 60 -18.06 10.77 -13.82
CA PRO A 60 -18.62 11.91 -13.11
C PRO A 60 -20.13 11.79 -12.87
N MET A 61 -20.65 12.52 -11.88
CA MET A 61 -22.09 12.61 -11.61
C MET A 61 -22.91 13.01 -12.84
N ALA A 62 -22.44 13.99 -13.62
CA ALA A 62 -23.11 14.41 -14.85
C ALA A 62 -23.15 13.29 -15.91
N THR A 63 -22.06 12.52 -16.05
CA THR A 63 -22.02 11.38 -16.98
C THR A 63 -22.96 10.26 -16.54
N LEU A 64 -23.07 9.99 -15.24
CA LEU A 64 -24.03 9.02 -14.71
C LEU A 64 -25.48 9.43 -15.01
N PHE A 65 -25.79 10.73 -14.91
CA PHE A 65 -27.09 11.27 -15.29
C PHE A 65 -27.40 11.04 -16.78
N GLU A 66 -26.45 11.36 -17.67
CA GLU A 66 -26.64 11.19 -19.12
C GLU A 66 -26.81 9.72 -19.51
N LEU A 67 -25.98 8.82 -18.96
CA LEU A 67 -26.07 7.38 -19.20
C LEU A 67 -27.41 6.81 -18.71
N ALA A 68 -27.82 7.16 -17.48
CA ALA A 68 -29.11 6.73 -16.95
C ALA A 68 -30.27 7.32 -17.78
N GLY A 69 -30.16 8.57 -18.22
CA GLY A 69 -31.15 9.22 -19.07
C GLY A 69 -31.29 8.58 -20.46
N ALA A 70 -30.19 8.15 -21.06
CA ALA A 70 -30.19 7.41 -22.31
C ALA A 70 -30.88 6.05 -22.16
N GLU A 71 -30.53 5.30 -21.12
CA GLU A 71 -31.10 3.98 -20.88
C GLU A 71 -32.59 4.04 -20.53
N MET A 72 -32.98 4.98 -19.66
CA MET A 72 -34.39 5.20 -19.30
C MET A 72 -35.25 5.54 -20.52
N ARG A 73 -34.72 6.34 -21.47
CA ARG A 73 -35.39 6.62 -22.75
C ARG A 73 -35.49 5.35 -23.61
N ARG A 74 -34.42 4.57 -23.71
CA ARG A 74 -34.38 3.32 -24.49
C ARG A 74 -35.45 2.33 -24.04
N ILE A 75 -35.70 2.23 -22.73
CA ILE A 75 -36.71 1.33 -22.17
C ILE A 75 -38.10 1.96 -22.00
N GLY A 76 -38.33 3.17 -22.54
CA GLY A 76 -39.61 3.86 -22.51
C GLY A 76 -40.06 4.28 -21.09
N ALA A 77 -39.12 4.54 -20.19
CA ALA A 77 -39.36 5.03 -18.83
C ALA A 77 -39.21 6.55 -18.74
N SER A 78 -39.74 7.14 -17.66
CA SER A 78 -39.59 8.57 -17.40
C SER A 78 -38.11 8.92 -17.23
N PRO A 79 -37.57 9.96 -17.91
CA PRO A 79 -36.18 10.33 -17.73
C PRO A 79 -35.92 10.82 -16.30
N PRO A 80 -34.72 10.57 -15.75
CA PRO A 80 -34.32 11.13 -14.48
C PRO A 80 -34.21 12.67 -14.57
N GLN A 81 -34.07 13.32 -13.42
CA GLN A 81 -33.78 14.74 -13.30
C GLN A 81 -32.50 14.93 -12.49
N ALA A 82 -31.77 16.00 -12.76
CA ALA A 82 -30.59 16.37 -11.99
C ALA A 82 -30.64 17.84 -11.60
N LEU A 83 -30.10 18.14 -10.42
CA LEU A 83 -29.81 19.48 -9.96
C LEU A 83 -28.39 19.48 -9.40
N GLY A 84 -27.52 20.30 -9.97
CA GLY A 84 -26.15 20.47 -9.51
C GLY A 84 -25.87 21.93 -9.16
N SER A 85 -25.02 22.17 -8.16
CA SER A 85 -24.37 23.45 -7.94
C SER A 85 -22.86 23.35 -8.18
N ASN A 86 -22.26 24.48 -8.55
CA ASN A 86 -20.81 24.64 -8.73
C ASN A 86 -20.21 23.53 -9.63
N SER A 87 -19.14 22.89 -9.18
CA SER A 87 -18.42 21.84 -9.90
C SER A 87 -18.85 20.44 -9.50
N ALA A 88 -19.89 20.26 -8.66
CA ALA A 88 -20.29 18.94 -8.15
C ALA A 88 -20.64 17.93 -9.27
N GLY A 89 -21.07 18.40 -10.44
CA GLY A 89 -21.32 17.54 -11.61
C GLY A 89 -20.07 16.88 -12.20
N SER A 90 -18.89 17.47 -12.03
CA SER A 90 -17.61 16.91 -12.50
C SER A 90 -16.98 15.92 -11.52
N MET A 91 -17.56 15.75 -10.33
CA MET A 91 -17.05 14.84 -9.31
C MET A 91 -17.15 13.38 -9.79
N PRO A 92 -16.02 12.67 -9.93
CA PRO A 92 -16.04 11.25 -10.26
C PRO A 92 -16.56 10.44 -9.07
N LEU A 93 -17.69 9.75 -9.25
CA LEU A 93 -18.29 8.95 -8.18
C LEU A 93 -17.68 7.53 -8.13
N VAL A 94 -17.44 6.93 -9.30
CA VAL A 94 -16.94 5.56 -9.42
C VAL A 94 -15.88 5.44 -10.51
N ARG A 95 -15.01 4.44 -10.37
CA ARG A 95 -14.14 4.01 -11.47
C ARG A 95 -14.99 3.37 -12.55
N ASN A 96 -14.66 3.63 -13.82
CA ASN A 96 -15.31 2.96 -14.92
C ASN A 96 -14.70 1.57 -15.13
N SER A 97 -15.44 0.52 -14.81
CA SER A 97 -15.01 -0.87 -14.97
C SER A 97 -14.92 -1.31 -16.44
N SER A 98 -15.60 -0.62 -17.35
CA SER A 98 -15.52 -0.88 -18.81
C SER A 98 -14.38 -0.15 -19.50
N ALA A 99 -13.68 0.78 -18.83
CA ALA A 99 -12.57 1.48 -19.45
C ALA A 99 -11.42 0.49 -19.73
N PRO A 100 -10.88 0.44 -20.97
CA PRO A 100 -9.67 -0.34 -21.22
C PRO A 100 -8.58 0.17 -20.28
N SER A 101 -7.85 -0.75 -19.64
CA SER A 101 -6.78 -0.41 -18.71
C SER A 101 -5.69 0.38 -19.45
N ALA A 102 -5.82 1.70 -19.47
CA ALA A 102 -4.75 2.61 -19.89
C ALA A 102 -3.69 2.55 -18.78
N ALA A 103 -2.67 1.72 -18.99
CA ALA A 103 -1.71 1.25 -18.00
C ALA A 103 -1.21 2.31 -16.99
N PRO A 104 -1.47 2.07 -15.69
CA PRO A 104 -0.61 2.48 -14.59
C PRO A 104 0.13 1.27 -13.97
N ALA A 105 -0.26 0.04 -14.32
CA ALA A 105 0.24 -1.19 -13.69
C ALA A 105 1.74 -1.41 -13.92
N ALA A 106 2.26 -1.05 -15.10
CA ALA A 106 3.68 -1.16 -15.40
C ALA A 106 4.53 -0.15 -14.62
N ALA A 107 4.06 1.10 -14.49
CA ALA A 107 4.73 2.13 -13.70
C ALA A 107 4.69 1.80 -12.19
N THR A 108 3.55 1.34 -11.68
CA THR A 108 3.44 0.90 -10.27
C THR A 108 4.26 -0.37 -10.00
N ALA A 109 4.31 -1.32 -10.93
CA ALA A 109 5.14 -2.52 -10.80
C ALA A 109 6.65 -2.22 -10.86
N TRP A 110 7.05 -1.28 -11.71
CA TRP A 110 8.43 -0.80 -11.80
C TRP A 110 8.86 -0.05 -10.53
N VAL A 111 8.06 0.92 -10.06
CA VAL A 111 8.30 1.63 -8.79
C VAL A 111 8.34 0.66 -7.60
N ALA A 112 7.45 -0.33 -7.56
CA ALA A 112 7.48 -1.36 -6.51
C ALA A 112 8.73 -2.26 -6.63
N GLY A 113 9.23 -2.50 -7.85
CA GLY A 113 10.47 -3.21 -8.12
C GLY A 113 11.70 -2.44 -7.61
N GLU A 114 11.81 -1.16 -7.95
CA GLU A 114 12.88 -0.27 -7.49
C GLU A 114 12.84 -0.09 -5.97
N MET A 115 11.67 0.13 -5.38
CA MET A 115 11.52 0.25 -3.93
C MET A 115 11.96 -1.05 -3.21
N ARG A 116 11.60 -2.23 -3.74
CA ARG A 116 12.07 -3.51 -3.20
C ARG A 116 13.58 -3.70 -3.32
N ALA A 117 14.18 -3.26 -4.43
CA ALA A 117 15.62 -3.32 -4.63
C ALA A 117 16.35 -2.37 -3.66
N TYR A 118 15.84 -1.15 -3.49
CA TYR A 118 16.34 -0.16 -2.53
C TYR A 118 16.25 -0.66 -1.09
N VAL A 119 15.07 -1.13 -0.66
CA VAL A 119 14.87 -1.71 0.69
C VAL A 119 15.80 -2.90 0.92
N ARG A 120 15.98 -3.79 -0.06
CA ARG A 120 16.91 -4.91 0.05
C ARG A 120 18.36 -4.44 0.18
N HIS A 121 18.76 -3.45 -0.60
CA HIS A 121 20.10 -2.90 -0.55
C HIS A 121 20.36 -2.25 0.82
N GLU A 122 19.43 -1.42 1.29
CA GLU A 122 19.55 -0.73 2.57
C GLU A 122 19.56 -1.72 3.73
N LEU A 123 18.65 -2.71 3.74
CA LEU A 123 18.66 -3.79 4.74
C LEU A 123 19.98 -4.58 4.72
N SER A 124 20.50 -4.91 3.53
CA SER A 124 21.77 -5.63 3.42
C SER A 124 22.95 -4.80 3.92
N LYS A 125 22.93 -3.49 3.69
CA LYS A 125 23.93 -2.56 4.20
C LYS A 125 23.85 -2.46 5.72
N THR A 126 22.66 -2.23 6.28
CA THR A 126 22.45 -2.20 7.74
C THR A 126 22.92 -3.49 8.39
N VAL A 127 22.56 -4.65 7.82
CA VAL A 127 22.98 -5.96 8.36
C VAL A 127 24.50 -6.13 8.32
N ARG A 128 25.17 -5.67 7.25
CA ARG A 128 26.64 -5.69 7.17
C ARG A 128 27.29 -4.75 8.19
N GLU A 129 26.72 -3.58 8.40
CA GLU A 129 27.19 -2.61 9.40
C GLU A 129 27.02 -3.18 10.82
N GLU A 130 25.86 -3.73 11.14
CA GLU A 130 25.58 -4.39 12.42
C GLU A 130 26.54 -5.58 12.67
N LEU A 131 26.77 -6.42 11.66
CA LEU A 131 27.77 -7.51 11.74
C LEU A 131 29.19 -6.99 11.96
N ALA A 132 29.57 -5.88 11.33
CA ALA A 132 30.88 -5.26 11.51
C ALA A 132 31.04 -4.65 12.91
N GLN A 133 29.99 -4.06 13.47
CA GLN A 133 30.03 -3.56 14.84
C GLN A 133 30.07 -4.70 15.86
N LEU A 134 29.34 -5.80 15.60
CA LEU A 134 29.41 -7.02 16.41
C LEU A 134 30.81 -7.62 16.37
N TRP A 135 31.45 -7.65 15.21
CA TRP A 135 32.84 -8.05 15.05
C TRP A 135 33.76 -7.25 15.98
N ALA A 136 33.66 -5.92 15.91
CA ALA A 136 34.47 -5.04 16.74
C ALA A 136 34.19 -5.26 18.25
N GLY A 137 32.94 -5.57 18.64
CA GLY A 137 32.57 -5.93 20.01
C GLY A 137 33.22 -7.22 20.49
N VAL A 138 33.13 -8.28 19.68
CA VAL A 138 33.73 -9.59 20.00
C VAL A 138 35.25 -9.47 20.10
N GLU A 139 35.91 -8.74 19.19
CA GLU A 139 37.36 -8.51 19.25
C GLU A 139 37.78 -7.77 20.52
N ARG A 140 37.03 -6.73 20.92
CA ARG A 140 37.30 -6.00 22.17
C ARG A 140 37.19 -6.90 23.40
N GLU A 141 36.14 -7.70 23.49
CA GLU A 141 35.95 -8.59 24.64
C GLU A 141 36.94 -9.77 24.64
N ALA A 142 37.37 -10.23 23.47
CA ALA A 142 38.48 -11.18 23.34
C ALA A 142 39.81 -10.56 23.82
N MET A 143 40.11 -9.31 23.45
CA MET A 143 41.29 -8.59 23.94
C MET A 143 41.26 -8.37 25.45
N ARG A 144 40.07 -8.23 26.05
CA ARG A 144 39.88 -8.14 27.50
C ARG A 144 39.96 -9.50 28.23
N GLY A 145 40.11 -10.61 27.50
CA GLY A 145 40.27 -11.95 28.06
C GLY A 145 38.96 -12.66 28.41
N TYR A 146 37.80 -12.12 28.05
CA TYR A 146 36.49 -12.70 28.38
C TYR A 146 36.03 -13.80 27.41
N LEU A 147 36.64 -13.89 26.22
CA LEU A 147 36.36 -14.91 25.22
C LEU A 147 37.63 -15.67 24.85
N SER A 148 37.60 -16.99 24.96
CA SER A 148 38.69 -17.84 24.50
C SER A 148 38.77 -17.87 22.97
N ASP A 149 39.96 -18.17 22.44
CA ASP A 149 40.20 -18.27 20.99
C ASP A 149 39.31 -19.32 20.32
N ALA A 150 38.98 -20.39 21.05
CA ALA A 150 38.06 -21.45 20.62
C ALA A 150 36.60 -20.97 20.60
N ALA A 151 36.16 -20.26 21.64
CA ALA A 151 34.82 -19.67 21.70
C ALA A 151 34.61 -18.66 20.57
N ARG A 152 35.63 -17.83 20.29
CA ARG A 152 35.62 -16.88 19.17
C ARG A 152 35.42 -17.58 17.82
N LYS A 153 36.16 -18.66 17.56
CA LYS A 153 36.06 -19.42 16.30
C LYS A 153 34.71 -20.14 16.15
N ALA A 154 34.15 -20.67 17.24
CA ALA A 154 32.86 -21.34 17.24
C ALA A 154 31.71 -20.37 16.94
N LEU A 155 31.72 -19.19 17.59
CA LEU A 155 30.75 -18.13 17.34
C LEU A 155 30.79 -17.68 15.87
N TRP A 156 31.97 -17.64 15.26
CA TRP A 156 32.09 -17.18 13.87
C TRP A 156 31.59 -18.20 12.85
N ARG A 157 31.85 -19.50 13.04
CA ARG A 157 31.27 -20.54 12.18
C ARG A 157 29.75 -20.47 12.18
N ALA A 158 29.16 -20.25 13.36
CA ALA A 158 27.72 -20.09 13.50
C ALA A 158 27.15 -18.89 12.72
N VAL A 159 27.88 -17.78 12.65
CA VAL A 159 27.44 -16.55 11.97
C VAL A 159 27.68 -16.61 10.46
N ALA A 160 28.77 -17.24 10.02
CA ALA A 160 29.13 -17.35 8.60
C ALA A 160 28.16 -18.23 7.78
N ASP A 161 27.50 -19.19 8.42
CA ASP A 161 26.52 -20.08 7.78
C ASP A 161 25.13 -19.44 7.62
N LEU A 162 24.96 -18.17 8.03
CA LEU A 162 23.66 -17.50 8.02
C LEU A 162 23.36 -16.86 6.65
N PRO A 163 22.13 -17.01 6.12
CA PRO A 163 21.67 -16.24 4.95
C PRO A 163 21.58 -14.74 5.28
N PRO A 164 21.29 -13.83 4.33
CA PRO A 164 21.01 -12.44 4.68
C PRO A 164 19.84 -12.36 5.66
N LEU A 165 20.14 -12.05 6.93
CA LEU A 165 19.18 -12.04 8.03
C LEU A 165 18.70 -10.63 8.34
N THR A 166 17.42 -10.51 8.68
CA THR A 166 16.86 -9.33 9.34
C THR A 166 17.45 -9.14 10.76
N PRO A 167 17.36 -7.94 11.35
CA PRO A 167 17.84 -7.70 12.72
C PRO A 167 17.26 -8.65 13.78
N THR A 168 16.00 -9.04 13.62
CA THR A 168 15.33 -10.02 14.50
C THR A 168 15.95 -11.40 14.38
N GLU A 169 16.22 -11.84 13.15
CA GLU A 169 16.85 -13.14 12.88
C GLU A 169 18.31 -13.16 13.37
N LEU A 170 19.04 -12.05 13.22
CA LEU A 170 20.37 -11.88 13.77
C LEU A 170 20.39 -12.06 15.30
N GLY A 171 19.40 -11.49 15.99
CA GLY A 171 19.24 -11.66 17.44
C GLY A 171 18.94 -13.10 17.86
N ALA A 172 18.17 -13.84 17.07
CA ALA A 172 17.91 -15.26 17.32
C ALA A 172 19.17 -16.12 17.13
N CYS A 173 19.92 -15.87 16.07
CA CYS A 173 21.18 -16.57 15.79
C CYS A 173 22.26 -16.28 16.82
N TRP A 174 22.34 -15.03 17.31
CA TRP A 174 23.23 -14.65 18.41
C TRP A 174 22.96 -15.47 19.68
N LYS A 175 21.70 -15.52 20.12
CA LYS A 175 21.29 -16.30 21.30
C LYS A 175 21.60 -17.79 21.13
N TRP A 176 21.37 -18.33 19.95
CA TRP A 176 21.69 -19.72 19.62
C TRP A 176 23.20 -20.00 19.71
N ALA A 177 24.04 -19.10 19.19
CA ALA A 177 25.49 -19.27 19.18
C ALA A 177 26.08 -19.17 20.60
N VAL A 178 25.64 -18.18 21.38
CA VAL A 178 26.09 -17.98 22.77
C VAL A 178 25.74 -19.17 23.67
N ALA A 179 24.54 -19.75 23.50
CA ALA A 179 24.11 -20.92 24.27
C ALA A 179 24.93 -22.20 24.01
N ARG A 180 25.72 -22.24 22.93
CA ARG A 180 26.57 -23.39 22.56
C ARG A 180 28.04 -23.20 22.94
N LEU A 181 28.40 -22.05 23.50
CA LEU A 181 29.74 -21.83 24.03
C LEU A 181 29.87 -22.56 25.37
N ASP A 182 30.95 -23.32 25.53
CA ASP A 182 31.30 -23.99 26.78
C ASP A 182 32.75 -23.63 27.18
N PRO A 183 32.96 -22.98 28.34
CA PRO A 183 31.93 -22.43 29.23
C PRO A 183 31.20 -21.23 28.58
N PRO A 184 29.97 -20.92 29.03
CA PRO A 184 29.27 -19.72 28.56
C PRO A 184 30.07 -18.46 28.94
N PRO A 185 30.05 -17.42 28.08
CA PRO A 185 30.79 -16.20 28.34
C PRO A 185 30.28 -15.52 29.64
N PRO A 186 31.16 -14.97 30.47
CA PRO A 186 30.78 -14.38 31.73
C PRO A 186 30.05 -13.04 31.55
N GLY A 187 28.95 -12.84 32.30
CA GLY A 187 28.23 -11.57 32.40
C GLY A 187 26.97 -11.46 31.53
N ASP A 188 26.12 -10.49 31.88
CA ASP A 188 24.85 -10.15 31.22
C ASP A 188 25.02 -9.52 29.83
N ARG A 189 26.23 -9.05 29.50
CA ARG A 189 26.59 -8.32 28.29
C ARG A 189 26.42 -9.13 26.98
N PHE A 190 26.37 -10.45 27.07
CA PHE A 190 26.23 -11.36 25.93
C PHE A 190 24.79 -11.88 25.71
N THR A 191 23.83 -11.44 26.54
CA THR A 191 22.42 -11.88 26.46
C THR A 191 21.65 -11.30 25.26
N ASP A 192 22.11 -10.17 24.72
CA ASP A 192 21.57 -9.48 23.55
C ASP A 192 22.74 -8.90 22.74
N TYR A 193 22.72 -9.08 21.42
CA TYR A 193 23.75 -8.53 20.54
C TYR A 193 23.77 -6.99 20.65
N SER A 194 22.61 -6.36 20.85
CA SER A 194 22.52 -4.90 21.02
C SER A 194 23.18 -4.43 22.32
N ALA A 195 23.24 -5.26 23.37
CA ALA A 195 23.94 -4.94 24.61
C ALA A 195 25.46 -4.94 24.42
N LEU A 196 25.98 -5.85 23.59
CA LEU A 196 27.37 -5.87 23.16
C LEU A 196 27.73 -4.66 22.28
N LEU A 197 26.80 -4.21 21.43
CA LEU A 197 26.98 -3.01 20.61
C LEU A 197 27.01 -1.73 21.45
N ARG A 198 26.16 -1.65 22.50
CA ARG A 198 26.08 -0.51 23.41
C ARG A 198 27.23 -0.40 24.40
N SER A 199 28.05 -1.44 24.58
CA SER A 199 29.15 -1.44 25.55
C SER A 199 30.46 -0.81 25.01
N THR A 200 30.37 -0.03 23.92
CA THR A 200 31.43 0.84 23.40
C THR A 200 31.59 2.10 24.23
#